data_AF-A0A4Q4KFM4-F1
#
_entry.id   AF-A0A4Q4KFM4-F1
#
_cell.length_a   1.000
_cell.length_b   1.000
_cell.length_c   1.000
_cell.angle_alpha   90.00
_cell.angle_beta   90.00
_cell.angle_gamma   90.00
#
_symmetry.space_group_name_H-M   'P 1'
#
loop_
_entity.id
_entity.type
_entity.pdbx_description
1 polymer ?
#
loop_
_entity_poly.entity_id
_entity_poly.type
_entity_poly.pdbx_seq_one_letter_code
_entity_poly.pdbx_strand_id
1 'polypeptide(L)'
;MKKFTAFVLSLLTIVPFVAIAWLLYSSFHSTPVVIINLLIVMTGVMLAFVVYNRIIVGDDKNAIKVNTDHFPYIERALIYVMPQDFVAKLEKNHGKIFMATTDEIEHDIALVEGDFNKLTDTITLKYTNGVTTTIRGSRTVAVGDNQFLFHGFDELMHTKGKEKYVYKWEEDRLVQKNGEDFVSVKIPDRLPVYIFDWK
;
A
#
# COMPACT_ATOMS: atom_id res chain seq x y z
N MET A 1 -7.58 18.32 16.67
CA MET A 1 -8.21 17.51 17.73
C MET A 1 -7.70 16.07 17.78
N LYS A 2 -7.61 15.33 16.66
CA LYS A 2 -7.13 13.93 16.64
C LYS A 2 -5.78 13.67 17.32
N LYS A 3 -4.77 14.51 17.10
CA LYS A 3 -3.44 14.38 17.75
C LYS A 3 -3.54 14.45 19.28
N PHE A 4 -4.39 15.35 19.78
CA PHE A 4 -4.64 15.50 21.22
C PHE A 4 -5.39 14.30 21.79
N THR A 5 -6.43 13.83 21.10
CA THR A 5 -7.17 12.62 21.48
C THR A 5 -6.28 11.38 21.48
N ALA A 6 -5.43 11.22 20.47
CA ALA A 6 -4.46 10.12 20.37
C ALA A 6 -3.45 10.17 21.52
N PHE A 7 -2.94 11.36 21.87
CA PHE A 7 -2.02 11.57 22.98
C PHE A 7 -2.66 11.24 24.34
N VAL A 8 -3.89 11.68 24.59
CA VAL A 8 -4.60 11.41 25.84
C VAL A 8 -4.88 9.91 25.99
N LEU A 9 -5.33 9.24 24.93
CA LEU A 9 -5.62 7.80 24.95
C LEU A 9 -4.34 6.96 25.11
N SER A 10 -3.24 7.33 24.45
CA SER A 10 -1.96 6.63 24.61
C SER A 10 -1.40 6.80 26.03
N LEU A 11 -1.50 8.00 26.62
CA LEU A 11 -1.08 8.23 28.00
C LEU A 11 -1.91 7.41 28.99
N LEU A 12 -3.23 7.36 28.81
CA LEU A 12 -4.14 6.59 29.66
C LEU A 12 -3.82 5.08 29.62
N THR A 13 -3.30 4.59 28.49
CA THR A 13 -2.87 3.20 28.31
C THR A 13 -1.64 2.84 29.15
N ILE A 14 -0.77 3.81 29.47
CA ILE A 14 0.45 3.59 30.27
C ILE A 14 0.15 3.49 31.77
N VAL A 15 -0.88 4.22 32.23
CA VAL A 15 -1.26 4.33 33.66
C VAL A 15 -1.36 2.97 34.39
N PRO A 16 -2.06 1.94 33.87
CA PRO A 16 -2.14 0.65 34.58
C PRO A 16 -0.79 -0.04 34.73
N PHE A 17 0.10 0.06 33.75
CA PHE A 17 1.43 -0.56 33.81
C PHE A 17 2.32 0.12 34.85
N VAL A 18 2.27 1.45 34.93
CA VAL A 18 2.99 2.22 35.96
C VAL A 18 2.42 1.94 37.34
N ALA A 19 1.09 1.85 37.48
CA ALA A 19 0.45 1.52 38.75
C ALA A 19 0.83 0.12 39.26
N ILE A 20 0.85 -0.89 38.38
CA ILE A 20 1.28 -2.25 38.71
C ILE A 20 2.77 -2.26 39.11
N ALA A 21 3.63 -1.59 38.34
CA ALA A 21 5.05 -1.49 38.66
C ALA A 21 5.30 -0.81 40.01
N TRP A 22 4.55 0.26 40.31
CA TRP A 22 4.62 0.94 41.60
C TRP A 22 4.20 0.04 42.76
N LEU A 23 3.09 -0.68 42.63
CA LEU A 23 2.60 -1.63 43.65
C LEU A 23 3.57 -2.77 43.91
N LEU A 24 4.20 -3.29 42.85
CA LEU A 24 5.22 -4.34 42.98
C LEU A 24 6.46 -3.83 43.70
N TYR A 25 6.92 -2.62 43.37
CA TYR A 25 8.11 -2.04 44.00
C TYR A 25 7.87 -1.71 45.47
N SER A 26 6.71 -1.14 45.81
CA SER A 26 6.39 -0.78 47.20
C SER A 26 6.26 -2.01 48.11
N SER A 27 5.88 -3.16 47.55
CA SER A 27 5.75 -4.41 48.29
C SER A 27 7.08 -5.16 48.39
N PHE A 28 7.95 -5.07 47.37
CA PHE A 28 9.16 -5.88 47.27
C PHE A 28 10.35 -5.08 46.71
N HIS A 29 11.25 -4.65 47.59
CA HIS A 29 12.43 -3.84 47.24
C HIS A 29 13.64 -4.72 46.89
N SER A 30 13.54 -5.48 45.79
CA SER A 30 14.61 -6.38 45.33
C SER A 30 15.01 -6.13 43.88
N THR A 31 16.26 -6.43 43.54
CA THR A 31 16.77 -6.30 42.17
C THR A 31 15.94 -7.05 41.11
N PRO A 32 15.46 -8.29 41.36
CA PRO A 32 14.56 -8.97 40.43
C PRO A 32 13.27 -8.20 40.14
N VAL A 33 12.69 -7.55 41.14
CA VAL A 33 11.45 -6.77 40.99
C VAL A 33 11.67 -5.51 40.16
N VAL A 34 12.83 -4.85 40.30
CA VAL A 34 13.21 -3.71 39.45
C VAL A 34 13.31 -4.13 37.98
N ILE A 35 13.90 -5.30 37.68
CA ILE A 35 13.98 -5.84 36.31
C ILE A 35 12.58 -6.12 35.75
N ILE A 36 11.71 -6.74 36.54
CA ILE A 36 10.31 -7.01 36.12
C ILE A 36 9.56 -5.71 35.86
N ASN A 37 9.71 -4.70 36.73
CA ASN A 37 9.07 -3.40 36.55
C ASN A 37 9.52 -2.69 35.27
N LEU A 38 10.81 -2.78 34.92
CA LEU A 38 11.32 -2.27 33.65
C LEU A 38 10.59 -2.91 32.47
N LEU A 39 10.44 -4.25 32.46
CA LEU A 39 9.75 -4.98 31.39
C LEU A 39 8.26 -4.61 31.30
N ILE A 40 7.59 -4.44 32.44
CA ILE A 40 6.18 -4.03 32.50
C ILE A 40 6.00 -2.63 31.91
N VAL A 41 6.85 -1.68 32.30
CA VAL A 41 6.78 -0.30 31.79
C VAL A 41 7.09 -0.26 30.28
N MET A 42 8.12 -0.99 29.82
CA MET A 42 8.44 -1.09 28.39
C MET A 42 7.27 -1.65 27.58
N THR A 43 6.60 -2.68 28.10
CA THR A 43 5.40 -3.25 27.45
C THR A 43 4.27 -2.22 27.35
N GLY A 44 4.02 -1.46 28.43
CA GLY A 44 3.03 -0.38 28.42
C GLY A 44 3.34 0.71 27.40
N VAL A 45 4.62 1.11 27.28
CA VAL A 45 5.07 2.09 26.29
C VAL A 45 4.88 1.59 24.86
N MET A 46 5.24 0.34 24.55
CA MET A 46 4.99 -0.23 23.23
C MET A 46 3.51 -0.26 22.89
N LEU A 47 2.65 -0.63 23.84
CA LEU A 47 1.20 -0.68 23.61
C LEU A 47 0.60 0.71 23.40
N ALA A 48 1.06 1.71 24.17
CA ALA A 48 0.68 3.10 23.98
C ALA A 48 1.12 3.66 22.61
N PHE A 49 2.30 3.27 22.13
CA PHE A 49 2.77 3.63 20.79
C PHE A 49 1.87 3.04 19.69
N VAL A 50 1.50 1.76 19.81
CA VAL A 50 0.56 1.11 18.87
C VAL A 50 -0.80 1.81 18.86
N VAL A 51 -1.35 2.15 20.04
CA VAL A 51 -2.64 2.87 20.15
C VAL A 51 -2.56 4.26 19.52
N TYR A 52 -1.49 5.00 19.79
CA TYR A 52 -1.27 6.34 19.21
C TYR A 52 -1.25 6.29 17.68
N ASN A 53 -0.43 5.40 17.11
CA ASN A 53 -0.33 5.24 15.66
C ASN A 53 -1.66 4.79 15.07
N ARG A 54 -2.36 3.85 15.72
CA ARG A 54 -3.67 3.40 15.24
C ARG A 54 -4.71 4.52 15.20
N ILE A 55 -4.72 5.46 16.14
CA ILE A 55 -5.70 6.57 16.15
C ILE A 55 -5.33 7.62 15.11
N ILE A 56 -4.03 7.89 14.91
CA ILE A 56 -3.58 8.86 13.90
C ILE A 56 -3.79 8.31 12.49
N VAL A 57 -3.48 7.02 12.27
CA VAL A 57 -3.55 6.35 10.97
C VAL A 57 -4.97 5.85 10.67
N GLY A 58 -5.76 5.53 11.69
CA GLY A 58 -6.95 4.69 11.56
C GLY A 58 -8.19 5.33 10.98
N ASP A 59 -8.25 6.64 10.73
CA ASP A 59 -9.51 7.28 10.35
C ASP A 59 -9.35 8.44 9.37
N ASP A 60 -8.68 8.26 8.23
CA ASP A 60 -8.89 9.17 7.11
C ASP A 60 -10.32 9.02 6.60
N LYS A 61 -11.23 9.84 7.13
CA LYS A 61 -12.60 10.00 6.63
C LYS A 61 -12.65 10.47 5.17
N ASN A 62 -11.53 10.97 4.66
CA ASN A 62 -11.32 11.38 3.28
C ASN A 62 -10.58 10.33 2.43
N ALA A 63 -10.32 9.13 2.97
CA ALA A 63 -9.66 8.08 2.19
C ALA A 63 -10.59 7.58 1.08
N ILE A 64 -10.02 7.41 -0.12
CA ILE A 64 -10.71 6.77 -1.23
C ILE A 64 -10.89 5.30 -0.87
N LYS A 65 -12.15 4.87 -0.74
CA LYS A 65 -12.50 3.46 -0.62
C LYS A 65 -12.57 2.88 -2.01
N VAL A 66 -11.77 1.84 -2.24
CA VAL A 66 -11.75 1.12 -3.52
C VAL A 66 -13.04 0.32 -3.66
N ASN A 67 -13.77 0.59 -4.72
CA ASN A 67 -14.83 -0.30 -5.19
C ASN A 67 -14.19 -1.54 -5.79
N THR A 68 -14.57 -2.73 -5.34
CA THR A 68 -14.00 -4.00 -5.81
C THR A 68 -14.88 -4.69 -6.83
N ASP A 69 -16.09 -4.20 -7.07
CA ASP A 69 -17.12 -4.91 -7.84
C ASP A 69 -16.75 -5.06 -9.32
N HIS A 70 -15.88 -4.20 -9.82
CA HIS A 70 -15.40 -4.18 -11.20
C HIS A 70 -14.08 -4.92 -11.41
N PHE A 71 -13.41 -5.38 -10.35
CA PHE A 71 -12.14 -6.10 -10.47
C PHE A 71 -12.35 -7.48 -11.12
N PRO A 72 -11.47 -7.90 -12.04
CA PRO A 72 -11.50 -9.25 -12.58
C PRO A 72 -11.12 -10.26 -11.51
N TYR A 73 -11.46 -11.52 -11.75
CA TYR A 73 -10.98 -12.62 -10.92
C TYR A 73 -9.45 -12.71 -11.02
N ILE A 74 -8.76 -12.53 -9.89
CA ILE A 74 -7.30 -12.70 -9.84
C ILE A 74 -6.98 -14.20 -9.87
N GLU A 75 -6.24 -14.61 -10.90
CA GLU A 75 -5.70 -15.95 -11.05
C GLU A 75 -4.88 -16.39 -9.82
N ARG A 76 -5.00 -17.67 -9.46
CA ARG A 76 -4.31 -18.23 -8.27
C ARG A 76 -2.85 -18.56 -8.54
N ALA A 77 -2.49 -18.87 -9.77
CA ALA A 77 -1.18 -19.38 -10.17
C ALA A 77 -0.34 -18.27 -10.81
N LEU A 78 -0.11 -17.18 -10.07
CA LEU A 78 0.73 -16.07 -10.53
C LEU A 78 2.21 -16.40 -10.33
N ILE A 79 3.00 -16.17 -11.37
CA ILE A 79 4.45 -16.27 -11.35
C ILE A 79 5.03 -14.86 -11.16
N TYR A 80 5.95 -14.72 -10.21
CA TYR A 80 6.65 -13.46 -9.96
C TYR A 80 7.93 -13.42 -10.79
N VAL A 81 8.00 -12.46 -11.71
CA VAL A 81 9.13 -12.28 -12.62
C VAL A 81 9.79 -10.92 -12.42
N MET A 82 11.08 -10.82 -12.75
CA MET A 82 11.80 -9.55 -12.71
C MET A 82 11.30 -8.62 -13.83
N PRO A 83 11.27 -7.29 -13.62
CA PRO A 83 10.88 -6.31 -14.63
C PRO A 83 11.55 -6.47 -15.98
N GLN A 84 12.86 -6.74 -16.00
CA GLN A 84 13.62 -6.93 -17.22
C GLN A 84 13.16 -8.15 -18.03
N ASP A 85 12.83 -9.25 -17.35
CA ASP A 85 12.44 -10.50 -17.99
C ASP A 85 10.99 -10.41 -18.48
N PHE A 86 10.15 -9.72 -17.71
CA PHE A 86 8.77 -9.38 -18.10
C PHE A 86 8.74 -8.57 -19.40
N VAL A 87 9.48 -7.47 -19.47
CA VAL A 87 9.49 -6.60 -20.66
C VAL A 87 10.13 -7.30 -21.86
N ALA A 88 11.17 -8.11 -21.65
CA ALA A 88 11.82 -8.84 -22.75
C ALA A 88 10.93 -9.90 -23.40
N LYS A 89 9.96 -10.46 -22.66
CA LYS A 89 9.02 -11.48 -23.12
C LYS A 89 7.58 -10.96 -23.19
N LEU A 90 7.43 -9.65 -23.32
CA LEU A 90 6.12 -9.01 -23.26
C LEU A 90 5.29 -9.39 -24.48
N GLU A 91 4.16 -10.04 -24.23
CA GLU A 91 3.19 -10.36 -25.26
C GLU A 91 2.27 -9.17 -25.55
N LYS A 92 1.98 -8.91 -26.82
CA LYS A 92 1.15 -7.79 -27.28
C LYS A 92 -0.33 -8.16 -27.24
N ASN A 93 -0.79 -8.50 -26.04
CA ASN A 93 -2.14 -8.99 -25.83
C ASN A 93 -3.15 -7.85 -25.83
N HIS A 94 -4.40 -8.19 -26.15
CA HIS A 94 -5.52 -7.28 -26.24
C HIS A 94 -6.50 -7.57 -25.10
N GLY A 95 -6.86 -6.56 -24.32
CA GLY A 95 -7.53 -6.79 -23.05
C GLY A 95 -8.18 -5.55 -22.46
N LYS A 96 -8.16 -5.52 -21.12
CA LYS A 96 -8.77 -4.50 -20.28
C LYS A 96 -7.82 -4.08 -19.17
N ILE A 97 -7.87 -2.80 -18.79
CA ILE A 97 -7.11 -2.26 -17.66
C ILE A 97 -8.07 -1.96 -16.52
N PHE A 98 -7.72 -2.46 -15.33
CA PHE A 98 -8.43 -2.19 -14.09
C PHE A 98 -7.49 -1.47 -13.12
N MET A 99 -7.99 -0.39 -12.51
CA MET A 99 -7.28 0.37 -11.50
C MET A 99 -8.10 0.48 -10.23
N ALA A 100 -7.44 0.51 -9.09
CA ALA A 100 -8.09 0.47 -7.78
C ALA A 100 -8.99 1.68 -7.48
N THR A 101 -8.71 2.87 -8.01
CA THR A 101 -9.48 4.08 -7.64
C THR A 101 -10.37 4.64 -8.73
N THR A 102 -10.43 3.99 -9.89
CA THR A 102 -11.30 4.41 -11.00
C THR A 102 -12.38 3.36 -11.19
N ASP A 103 -13.65 3.77 -11.20
CA ASP A 103 -14.75 2.87 -11.59
C ASP A 103 -14.76 2.63 -13.11
N GLU A 104 -14.06 3.47 -13.87
CA GLU A 104 -13.88 3.26 -15.32
C GLU A 104 -12.87 2.15 -15.59
N ILE A 105 -13.30 1.17 -16.39
CA ILE A 105 -12.47 0.11 -16.96
C ILE A 105 -12.10 0.54 -18.38
N GLU A 106 -10.81 0.50 -18.71
CA GLU A 106 -10.41 0.65 -20.12
C GLU A 106 -10.69 -0.65 -20.84
N HIS A 107 -11.57 -0.59 -21.85
CA HIS A 107 -11.90 -1.72 -22.71
C HIS A 107 -11.18 -1.60 -24.05
N ASP A 108 -11.03 -2.74 -24.74
CA ASP A 108 -10.52 -2.81 -26.11
C ASP A 108 -9.12 -2.18 -26.25
N ILE A 109 -8.24 -2.52 -25.29
CA ILE A 109 -6.91 -1.91 -25.17
C ILE A 109 -5.81 -2.96 -25.38
N ALA A 110 -4.93 -2.72 -26.35
CA ALA A 110 -3.82 -3.60 -26.68
C ALA A 110 -2.52 -3.06 -26.11
N LEU A 111 -1.69 -3.95 -25.54
CA LEU A 111 -0.33 -3.60 -25.15
C LEU A 111 0.56 -3.54 -26.41
N VAL A 112 1.14 -2.37 -26.68
CA VAL A 112 1.89 -2.11 -27.92
C VAL A 112 3.38 -2.29 -27.69
N GLU A 113 3.87 -1.76 -26.59
CA GLU A 113 5.30 -1.68 -26.26
C GLU A 113 5.48 -1.67 -24.75
N GLY A 114 6.55 -2.32 -24.28
CA GLY A 114 7.07 -2.15 -22.94
C GLY A 114 8.56 -1.82 -23.00
N ASP A 115 9.01 -0.94 -22.11
CA ASP A 115 10.42 -0.63 -21.91
C ASP A 115 10.77 -0.73 -20.42
N PHE A 116 12.01 -1.14 -20.13
CA PHE A 116 12.54 -1.16 -18.77
C PHE A 116 13.86 -0.41 -18.70
N ASN A 117 13.83 0.76 -18.06
CA ASN A 117 15.01 1.55 -17.79
C ASN A 117 15.67 1.09 -16.49
N LYS A 118 16.80 0.39 -16.62
CA LYS A 118 17.60 -0.13 -15.49
C LYS A 118 18.20 0.96 -14.60
N LEU A 119 18.46 2.16 -15.13
CA LEU A 119 19.08 3.25 -14.37
C LEU A 119 18.09 3.90 -13.41
N THR A 120 16.82 4.01 -13.82
CA THR A 120 15.76 4.64 -13.02
C THR A 120 14.80 3.62 -12.40
N ASP A 121 15.07 2.32 -12.59
CA ASP A 121 14.19 1.20 -12.19
C ASP A 121 12.74 1.44 -12.59
N THR A 122 12.54 1.78 -13.86
CA THR A 122 11.24 2.24 -14.40
C THR A 122 10.77 1.35 -15.53
N ILE A 123 9.59 0.77 -15.37
CA ILE A 123 8.85 0.07 -16.41
C ILE A 123 7.91 1.08 -17.08
N THR A 124 7.91 1.15 -18.40
CA THR A 124 6.94 1.94 -19.17
C THR A 124 6.18 1.02 -20.11
N LEU A 125 4.87 0.94 -19.94
CA LEU A 125 3.95 0.18 -20.78
C LEU A 125 3.11 1.15 -21.60
N LYS A 126 3.15 1.00 -22.91
CA LYS A 126 2.34 1.79 -23.85
C LYS A 126 1.26 0.91 -24.44
N TYR A 127 0.06 1.45 -24.46
CA TYR A 127 -1.11 0.78 -24.95
C TYR A 127 -1.69 1.51 -26.17
N THR A 128 -2.68 0.91 -26.81
CA THR A 128 -3.51 1.60 -27.81
C THR A 128 -4.25 2.77 -27.16
N ASN A 129 -4.87 3.62 -28.00
CA ASN A 129 -5.66 4.78 -27.56
C ASN A 129 -4.86 5.83 -26.76
N GLY A 130 -3.52 5.83 -26.89
CA GLY A 130 -2.63 6.80 -26.23
C GLY A 130 -2.49 6.58 -24.73
N VAL A 131 -2.92 5.42 -24.21
CA VAL A 131 -2.81 5.08 -22.79
C VAL A 131 -1.39 4.63 -22.47
N THR A 132 -0.82 5.15 -21.38
CA THR A 132 0.53 4.79 -20.93
C THR A 132 0.54 4.56 -19.42
N THR A 133 1.22 3.50 -18.99
CA THR A 133 1.44 3.21 -17.57
C THR A 133 2.94 3.16 -17.30
N THR A 134 3.40 3.95 -16.33
CA THR A 134 4.80 3.99 -15.90
C THR A 134 4.87 3.55 -14.44
N ILE A 135 5.73 2.58 -14.13
CA ILE A 135 5.90 2.02 -12.80
C ILE A 135 7.37 2.15 -12.40
N ARG A 136 7.66 2.82 -11.28
CA ARG A 136 9.02 2.96 -10.72
C ARG A 136 9.16 2.15 -9.44
N GLY A 137 10.31 1.51 -9.24
CA GLY A 137 10.63 0.80 -8.00
C GLY A 137 9.92 -0.54 -7.85
N SER A 138 9.42 -1.10 -8.95
CA SER A 138 8.76 -2.42 -8.93
C SER A 138 9.80 -3.52 -8.89
N ARG A 139 9.87 -4.25 -7.77
CA ARG A 139 10.81 -5.38 -7.64
C ARG A 139 10.41 -6.59 -8.49
N THR A 140 9.11 -6.81 -8.64
CA THR A 140 8.57 -7.98 -9.33
C THR A 140 7.24 -7.65 -10.00
N VAL A 141 7.00 -8.25 -11.15
CA VAL A 141 5.69 -8.26 -11.83
C VAL A 141 5.08 -9.64 -11.63
N ALA A 142 3.82 -9.69 -11.20
CA ALA A 142 3.09 -10.95 -11.11
C ALA A 142 2.37 -11.20 -12.43
N VAL A 143 2.65 -12.33 -13.06
CA VAL A 143 2.15 -12.69 -14.39
C VAL A 143 1.43 -14.04 -14.28
N GLY A 144 0.21 -14.08 -14.80
CA GLY A 144 -0.61 -15.27 -14.96
C GLY A 144 -0.78 -15.63 -16.44
N ASP A 145 -1.73 -16.52 -16.72
CA ASP A 145 -2.03 -16.99 -18.07
C ASP A 145 -2.72 -15.90 -18.90
N ASN A 146 -3.66 -15.15 -18.29
CA ASN A 146 -4.44 -14.12 -18.97
C ASN A 146 -4.34 -12.73 -18.34
N GLN A 147 -3.47 -12.55 -17.34
CA GLN A 147 -3.35 -11.27 -16.67
C GLN A 147 -1.94 -11.01 -16.14
N PHE A 148 -1.60 -9.74 -15.96
CA PHE A 148 -0.46 -9.32 -15.14
C PHE A 148 -0.86 -8.18 -14.22
N LEU A 149 -0.15 -8.08 -13.09
CA LEU A 149 -0.48 -7.12 -12.05
C LEU A 149 0.76 -6.67 -11.27
N PHE A 150 0.63 -5.49 -10.67
CA PHE A 150 1.68 -4.87 -9.86
C PHE A 150 1.24 -4.78 -8.39
N HIS A 151 1.96 -5.49 -7.51
CA HIS A 151 1.69 -5.50 -6.06
C HIS A 151 2.53 -4.51 -5.27
N GLY A 152 3.76 -4.22 -5.72
CA GLY A 152 4.70 -3.36 -5.00
C GLY A 152 5.50 -2.50 -5.95
N PHE A 153 5.49 -1.20 -5.70
CA PHE A 153 6.17 -0.18 -6.48
C PHE A 153 6.38 1.05 -5.59
N ASP A 154 7.26 1.97 -5.98
CA ASP A 154 7.39 3.26 -5.30
C ASP A 154 6.38 4.25 -5.86
N GLU A 155 6.24 4.29 -7.18
CA GLU A 155 5.36 5.20 -7.90
C GLU A 155 4.74 4.48 -9.11
N LEU A 156 3.43 4.60 -9.28
CA LEU A 156 2.70 4.14 -10.46
C LEU A 156 1.95 5.33 -11.06
N MET A 157 2.19 5.59 -12.33
CA MET A 157 1.58 6.67 -13.09
C MET A 157 0.82 6.09 -14.27
N HIS A 158 -0.50 6.31 -14.31
CA HIS A 158 -1.34 5.93 -15.43
C HIS A 158 -1.85 7.19 -16.14
N THR A 159 -1.66 7.28 -17.44
CA THR A 159 -2.04 8.44 -18.26
C THR A 159 -2.99 7.99 -19.36
N LYS A 160 -4.15 8.65 -19.45
CA LYS A 160 -5.20 8.44 -20.45
C LYS A 160 -5.60 9.80 -21.01
N GLY A 161 -5.15 10.10 -22.24
CA GLY A 161 -5.42 11.41 -22.85
C GLY A 161 -4.90 12.57 -21.99
N LYS A 162 -5.80 13.35 -21.37
CA LYS A 162 -5.45 14.46 -20.47
C LYS A 162 -5.44 14.07 -18.99
N GLU A 163 -5.99 12.90 -18.66
CA GLU A 163 -6.10 12.43 -17.28
C GLU A 163 -4.84 11.70 -16.89
N LYS A 164 -4.35 12.00 -15.68
CA LYS A 164 -3.13 11.43 -15.13
C LYS A 164 -3.37 11.05 -13.68
N TYR A 165 -3.33 9.75 -13.43
CA TYR A 165 -3.44 9.15 -12.11
C TYR A 165 -2.03 8.82 -11.62
N VAL A 166 -1.66 9.34 -10.46
CA VAL A 166 -0.35 9.07 -9.84
C VAL A 166 -0.59 8.46 -8.48
N TYR A 167 -0.11 7.24 -8.29
CA TYR A 167 -0.13 6.50 -7.05
C TYR A 167 1.29 6.40 -6.50
N LYS A 168 1.45 6.60 -5.20
CA LYS A 168 2.74 6.53 -4.53
C LYS A 168 2.59 5.84 -3.18
N TRP A 169 3.58 5.06 -2.78
CA TRP A 169 3.68 4.59 -1.41
C TRP A 169 4.44 5.64 -0.58
N GLU A 170 3.79 6.13 0.48
CA GLU A 170 4.41 6.98 1.50
C GLU A 170 4.46 6.22 2.81
N GLU A 171 5.67 5.94 3.30
CA GLU A 171 5.90 5.10 4.49
C GLU A 171 5.24 3.72 4.29
N ASP A 172 4.00 3.54 4.76
CA ASP A 172 3.23 2.29 4.66
C ASP A 172 1.81 2.49 4.09
N ARG A 173 1.55 3.63 3.43
CA ARG A 173 0.22 3.94 2.85
C ARG A 173 0.30 4.23 1.36
N LEU A 174 -0.67 3.71 0.63
CA LEU A 174 -0.90 4.13 -0.75
C LEU A 174 -1.62 5.48 -0.75
N VAL A 175 -1.06 6.43 -1.48
CA VAL A 175 -1.68 7.73 -1.72
C VAL A 175 -1.84 7.93 -3.22
N GLN A 176 -2.94 8.58 -3.61
CA GLN A 176 -3.17 9.05 -4.97
C GLN A 176 -3.06 10.57 -5.01
N LYS A 177 -2.34 11.09 -5.99
CA LYS A 177 -2.27 12.52 -6.26
C LYS A 177 -3.58 12.98 -6.91
N ASN A 178 -4.24 13.96 -6.30
CA ASN A 178 -5.41 14.63 -6.85
C ASN A 178 -5.16 16.15 -6.85
N GLY A 179 -4.75 16.70 -7.99
CA GLY A 179 -4.29 18.08 -8.08
C GLY A 179 -2.95 18.29 -7.35
N GLU A 180 -2.93 19.19 -6.36
CA GLU A 180 -1.76 19.42 -5.50
C GLU A 180 -1.74 18.53 -4.25
N ASP A 181 -2.88 17.93 -3.89
CA ASP A 181 -3.02 17.15 -2.67
C ASP A 181 -2.82 15.64 -2.90
N PHE A 182 -2.37 14.95 -1.84
CA PHE A 182 -2.31 13.50 -1.79
C PHE A 182 -3.43 12.96 -0.91
N VAL A 183 -4.25 12.07 -1.49
CA VAL A 183 -5.38 11.44 -0.79
C VAL A 183 -5.04 9.98 -0.54
N SER A 184 -5.23 9.53 0.70
CA SER A 184 -5.00 8.13 1.04
C SER A 184 -5.99 7.21 0.31
N VAL A 185 -5.46 6.11 -0.24
CA VAL A 185 -6.24 5.05 -0.89
C VAL A 185 -6.20 3.82 0.00
N LYS A 186 -7.38 3.32 0.36
CA LYS A 186 -7.52 2.08 1.14
C LYS A 186 -7.89 0.93 0.21
N ILE A 187 -6.89 0.14 -0.15
CA ILE A 187 -7.07 -1.08 -0.92
C ILE A 187 -7.26 -2.26 0.06
N PRO A 188 -8.26 -3.13 -0.15
CA PRO A 188 -8.38 -4.37 0.61
C PRO A 188 -7.12 -5.24 0.50
N ASP A 189 -6.86 -6.04 1.54
CA ASP A 189 -5.67 -6.88 1.60
C ASP A 189 -5.49 -7.73 0.33
N ARG A 190 -4.27 -7.71 -0.22
CA ARG A 190 -3.82 -8.50 -1.38
C ARG A 190 -4.40 -8.12 -2.74
N LEU A 191 -5.23 -7.08 -2.83
CA LEU A 191 -5.62 -6.56 -4.14
C LEU A 191 -4.51 -5.66 -4.72
N PRO A 192 -4.16 -5.82 -6.00
CA PRO A 192 -3.19 -4.95 -6.67
C PRO A 192 -3.82 -3.59 -7.01
N VAL A 193 -2.96 -2.59 -7.21
CA VAL A 193 -3.40 -1.25 -7.64
C VAL A 193 -3.80 -1.25 -9.11
N TYR A 194 -3.16 -2.13 -9.89
CA TYR A 194 -3.24 -2.18 -11.34
C TYR A 194 -3.29 -3.63 -11.82
N ILE A 195 -4.24 -3.93 -12.71
CA ILE A 195 -4.37 -5.22 -13.39
C ILE A 195 -4.58 -4.97 -14.88
N PHE A 196 -3.84 -5.70 -15.71
CA PHE A 196 -4.17 -5.88 -17.13
C PHE A 196 -4.63 -7.31 -17.34
N ASP A 197 -5.82 -7.51 -17.91
CA ASP A 197 -6.45 -8.81 -18.17
C ASP A 197 -6.86 -8.90 -19.65
N TRP A 198 -6.40 -9.94 -20.34
CA TRP A 198 -6.53 -10.10 -21.81
C TRP A 198 -7.38 -11.28 -22.25
N LYS A 199 -8.35 -11.67 -21.44
CA LYS A 199 -9.32 -12.72 -21.76
C LYS A 199 -10.20 -12.42 -22.98
#